data_AF-A0A1F2SAU9-F1
#
_entry.id   AF-A0A1F2SAU9-F1
#
_cell.length_a   1.000
_cell.length_b   1.000
_cell.length_c   1.000
_cell.angle_alpha   90.00
_cell.angle_beta   90.00
_cell.angle_gamma   90.00
#
_symmetry.space_group_name_H-M   'P 1'
#
loop_
_entity.id
_entity.type
_entity.pdbx_description
1 polymer ?
#
loop_
_entity_poly.entity_id
_entity_poly.type
_entity_poly.pdbx_seq_one_letter_code
_entity_poly.pdbx_strand_id
1 'polypeptide(L)'
;MGKTLFQTGPLERGVFLERVNRFVVRFRRGRAEGIAHLANPGRLAEVLLPGTELLLERRPQNQLAWKAVGATWSARWPGDRPRTVYLDTTRINLLAERLIAEKLIPELRHYQIDRREIADGKSRFDFLLRARHGSFLLEVKSVTLAERGLAFFPDARTERGRRHLQALARYGDRRRRRAGVLFLVQGAVDRFLPDFHNDLDFARTFSAVRSRVALLPYRVDPALGDDGGIAFAGRPTRLRVPWRLLDAGVRDAGLYLLVLHVPQDTCVEVGALGPRTYRSGFYVYTGSARRGLDQRIARHLRRRKRLHWHIDFLRAHSPRVQAFPIRGASDECGLAAGMGRVGGSLVADFGSSDCRCAGHLVWFPESPVHTAAFQELLTRMRHAGGSSA
;
A
#
# COMPACT_ATOMS: atom_id res chain seq x y z
N MET A 1 20.15 -16.58 18.15
CA MET A 1 19.31 -16.78 16.95
C MET A 1 18.01 -17.43 17.39
N GLY A 2 16.84 -16.87 17.06
CA GLY A 2 15.55 -17.42 17.49
C GLY A 2 15.16 -18.67 16.68
N LYS A 3 14.20 -19.45 17.19
CA LYS A 3 13.63 -20.60 16.46
C LYS A 3 13.13 -20.17 15.08
N THR A 4 13.54 -20.87 14.03
CA THR A 4 13.03 -20.67 12.67
C THR A 4 11.57 -21.10 12.58
N LEU A 5 10.71 -20.20 12.09
CA LEU A 5 9.27 -20.41 11.96
C LEU A 5 8.88 -20.81 10.53
N PHE A 6 9.53 -20.18 9.57
CA PHE A 6 9.34 -20.40 8.14
C PHE A 6 10.65 -20.09 7.44
N GLN A 7 11.01 -20.89 6.43
CA GLN A 7 12.18 -20.67 5.60
C GLN A 7 11.88 -21.13 4.17
N THR A 8 12.35 -20.38 3.19
CA THR A 8 12.35 -20.80 1.79
C THR A 8 13.56 -21.67 1.49
N GLY A 9 13.55 -22.39 0.37
CA GLY A 9 14.81 -22.86 -0.21
C GLY A 9 15.68 -21.70 -0.73
N PRO A 10 16.87 -22.01 -1.27
CA PRO A 10 17.75 -21.02 -1.90
C PRO A 10 17.02 -20.25 -3.01
N LEU A 11 17.26 -18.94 -3.07
CA LEU A 11 16.65 -18.05 -4.06
C LEU A 11 17.71 -17.47 -4.99
N GLU A 12 17.34 -17.29 -6.26
CA GLU A 12 18.17 -16.65 -7.26
C GLU A 12 17.93 -15.14 -7.29
N ARG A 13 18.97 -14.35 -7.57
CA ARG A 13 18.89 -12.89 -7.61
C ARG A 13 18.55 -12.40 -9.02
N GLY A 14 17.73 -11.35 -9.08
CA GLY A 14 17.44 -10.60 -10.30
C GLY A 14 17.22 -9.13 -9.98
N VAL A 15 17.16 -8.29 -11.00
CA VAL A 15 16.89 -6.85 -10.87
C VAL A 15 15.48 -6.59 -11.41
N PHE A 16 14.61 -6.04 -10.57
CA PHE A 16 13.28 -5.61 -10.96
C PHE A 16 13.37 -4.52 -12.03
N LEU A 17 12.64 -4.70 -13.14
CA LEU A 17 12.54 -3.70 -14.19
C LEU A 17 11.19 -2.99 -14.10
N GLU A 18 10.10 -3.74 -14.16
CA GLU A 18 8.76 -3.19 -14.11
C GLU A 18 7.73 -4.23 -13.67
N ARG A 19 6.55 -3.75 -13.31
CA ARG A 19 5.39 -4.58 -13.00
C ARG A 19 4.41 -4.53 -14.17
N VAL A 20 4.43 -5.57 -14.98
CA VAL A 20 3.58 -5.72 -16.18
C VAL A 20 2.10 -5.69 -15.81
N ASN A 21 1.72 -6.41 -14.74
CA ASN A 21 0.38 -6.37 -14.18
C ASN A 21 0.40 -6.79 -12.70
N ARG A 22 -0.78 -6.92 -12.09
CA ARG A 22 -0.91 -7.27 -10.66
C ARG A 22 -0.21 -8.58 -10.26
N PHE A 23 0.03 -9.51 -11.19
CA PHE A 23 0.58 -10.84 -10.92
C PHE A 23 1.85 -11.18 -11.71
N VAL A 24 2.39 -10.26 -12.49
CA VAL A 24 3.56 -10.49 -13.34
C VAL A 24 4.52 -9.31 -13.24
N VAL A 25 5.78 -9.61 -12.97
CA VAL A 25 6.89 -8.65 -12.99
C VAL A 25 7.92 -9.06 -14.03
N ARG A 26 8.55 -8.09 -14.67
CA ARG A 26 9.71 -8.29 -15.54
C ARG A 26 10.98 -8.03 -14.73
N PHE A 27 11.97 -8.87 -14.91
CA PHE A 27 13.24 -8.77 -14.22
C PHE A 27 14.40 -9.04 -15.18
N ARG A 28 15.60 -8.62 -14.78
CA ARG A 28 16.86 -8.89 -15.47
C ARG A 28 17.78 -9.73 -14.60
N ARG A 29 18.44 -10.71 -15.19
CA ARG A 29 19.49 -11.51 -14.54
C ARG A 29 20.67 -11.65 -15.48
N GLY A 30 21.81 -11.06 -15.10
CA GLY A 30 22.93 -10.88 -16.01
C GLY A 30 22.49 -10.06 -17.23
N ARG A 31 22.67 -10.61 -18.43
CA ARG A 31 22.24 -9.99 -19.70
C ARG A 31 20.84 -10.41 -20.16
N ALA A 32 20.23 -11.41 -19.51
CA ALA A 32 18.93 -11.94 -19.90
C ALA A 32 17.79 -11.25 -19.14
N GLU A 33 16.66 -11.03 -19.82
CA GLU A 33 15.41 -10.63 -19.20
C GLU A 33 14.46 -11.82 -19.05
N GLY A 34 13.59 -11.74 -18.06
CA GLY A 34 12.58 -12.77 -17.79
C GLY A 34 11.35 -12.19 -17.12
N ILE A 35 10.33 -13.03 -16.98
CA ILE A 35 9.10 -12.71 -16.26
C ILE A 35 8.92 -13.65 -15.08
N ALA A 36 8.42 -13.13 -13.97
CA ALA A 36 8.13 -13.89 -12.77
C ALA A 36 6.70 -13.65 -12.30
N HIS A 37 6.08 -14.71 -11.77
CA HIS A 37 4.82 -14.58 -11.06
C HIS A 37 5.01 -13.83 -9.75
N LEU A 38 4.13 -12.88 -9.47
CA LEU A 38 4.07 -12.15 -8.20
C LEU A 38 2.76 -12.51 -7.47
N ALA A 39 2.87 -13.34 -6.44
CA ALA A 39 1.74 -13.75 -5.60
C ALA A 39 1.39 -12.69 -4.54
N ASN A 40 1.26 -11.44 -4.97
CA ASN A 40 0.87 -10.32 -4.12
C ASN A 40 -0.01 -9.34 -4.91
N PRO A 41 -1.30 -9.23 -4.59
CA PRO A 41 -2.20 -8.32 -5.30
C PRO A 41 -2.02 -6.84 -4.92
N GLY A 42 -1.30 -6.54 -3.83
CA GLY A 42 -1.01 -5.17 -3.39
C GLY A 42 -0.21 -4.40 -4.44
N ARG A 43 -0.21 -3.06 -4.37
CA ARG A 43 0.49 -2.17 -5.30
C ARG A 43 2.01 -2.24 -5.18
N LEU A 44 2.53 -2.42 -3.96
CA LEU A 44 3.98 -2.54 -3.69
C LEU A 44 4.82 -1.43 -4.34
N ALA A 45 4.26 -0.22 -4.50
CA ALA A 45 4.88 0.85 -5.28
C ALA A 45 6.14 1.40 -4.60
N GLU A 46 6.20 1.29 -3.28
CA GLU A 46 7.31 1.64 -2.42
C GLU A 46 8.37 0.52 -2.30
N VAL A 47 8.00 -0.73 -2.64
CA VAL A 47 8.89 -1.89 -2.56
C VAL A 47 9.51 -2.21 -3.92
N LEU A 48 8.74 -2.13 -5.00
CA LEU A 48 9.15 -2.51 -6.34
C LEU A 48 9.47 -1.27 -7.19
N LEU A 49 10.56 -0.59 -6.82
CA LEU A 49 11.15 0.47 -7.65
C LEU A 49 12.09 -0.16 -8.69
N PRO A 50 12.16 0.34 -9.93
CA PRO A 50 13.13 -0.10 -10.92
C PRO A 50 14.55 -0.14 -10.32
N GLY A 51 15.27 -1.24 -10.54
CA GLY A 51 16.59 -1.46 -9.94
C GLY A 51 16.58 -2.23 -8.62
N THR A 52 15.42 -2.42 -7.96
CA THR A 52 15.31 -3.22 -6.74
C THR A 52 15.74 -4.66 -6.99
N GLU A 53 16.49 -5.26 -6.06
CA GLU A 53 16.85 -6.67 -6.17
C GLU A 53 15.63 -7.55 -5.85
N LEU A 54 15.32 -8.48 -6.75
CA LEU A 54 14.34 -9.54 -6.54
C LEU A 54 15.01 -10.83 -6.11
N LEU A 55 14.34 -11.54 -5.20
CA LEU A 55 14.66 -12.89 -4.80
C LEU A 55 13.65 -13.85 -5.45
N LEU A 56 14.16 -14.71 -6.32
CA LEU A 56 13.39 -15.49 -7.29
C LEU A 56 13.48 -16.99 -6.96
N GLU A 57 12.33 -17.64 -6.97
CA GLU A 57 12.21 -19.10 -6.89
C GLU A 57 12.01 -19.67 -8.29
N ARG A 58 12.82 -20.65 -8.68
CA ARG A 58 12.70 -21.35 -9.96
C ARG A 58 11.58 -22.40 -9.90
N ARG A 59 10.71 -22.42 -10.91
CA ARG A 59 9.54 -23.30 -11.04
C ARG A 59 9.43 -23.86 -12.46
N PRO A 60 10.35 -24.74 -12.89
CA PRO A 60 10.50 -25.12 -14.31
C PRO A 60 9.25 -25.79 -14.90
N GLN A 61 8.38 -26.37 -14.07
CA GLN A 61 7.16 -27.05 -14.50
C GLN A 61 5.95 -26.10 -14.68
N ASN A 62 6.10 -24.81 -14.36
CA ASN A 62 5.03 -23.83 -14.46
C ASN A 62 5.18 -22.97 -15.73
N GLN A 63 4.06 -22.49 -16.27
CA GLN A 63 4.05 -21.55 -17.41
C GLN A 63 4.93 -20.32 -17.15
N LEU A 64 4.92 -19.81 -15.92
CA LEU A 64 5.89 -18.84 -15.43
C LEU A 64 6.96 -19.60 -14.65
N ALA A 65 8.12 -19.80 -15.29
CA ALA A 65 9.25 -20.56 -14.73
C ALA A 65 9.90 -19.91 -13.50
N TRP A 66 9.47 -18.69 -13.13
CA TRP A 66 9.97 -17.93 -12.00
C TRP A 66 8.82 -17.41 -11.14
N LYS A 67 9.06 -17.34 -9.82
CA LYS A 67 8.21 -16.62 -8.88
C LYS A 67 9.06 -15.60 -8.11
N ALA A 68 8.59 -14.36 -8.04
CA ALA A 68 9.17 -13.35 -7.17
C ALA A 68 8.67 -13.61 -5.73
N VAL A 69 9.59 -14.02 -4.86
CA VAL A 69 9.29 -14.43 -3.48
C VAL A 69 9.68 -13.34 -2.50
N GLY A 70 10.73 -12.56 -2.80
CA GLY A 70 11.14 -11.43 -1.99
C GLY A 70 11.71 -10.29 -2.83
N ALA A 71 11.91 -9.15 -2.17
CA ALA A 71 12.67 -8.03 -2.68
C ALA A 71 13.63 -7.52 -1.61
N THR A 72 14.84 -7.16 -2.01
CA THR A 72 15.85 -6.56 -1.15
C THR A 72 16.27 -5.22 -1.73
N TRP A 73 16.41 -4.23 -0.87
CA TRP A 73 17.05 -2.96 -1.21
C TRP A 73 18.21 -2.70 -0.25
N SER A 74 19.25 -2.04 -0.74
CA SER A 74 20.38 -1.57 0.06
C SER A 74 20.04 -0.27 0.80
N ALA A 75 19.49 0.70 0.08
CA ALA A 75 18.87 1.91 0.62
C ALA A 75 17.75 2.33 -0.33
N ARG A 76 16.58 2.62 0.22
CA ARG A 76 15.42 3.07 -0.59
C ARG A 76 15.37 4.59 -0.61
N TRP A 77 15.45 5.23 0.56
CA TRP A 77 15.56 6.67 0.73
C TRP A 77 16.86 7.07 1.45
N PRO A 78 17.25 8.36 1.42
CA PRO A 78 18.31 8.87 2.31
C PRO A 78 18.02 8.53 3.78
N GLY A 79 18.95 7.81 4.42
CA GLY A 79 18.85 7.38 5.81
C GLY A 79 18.15 6.03 6.04
N ASP A 80 17.65 5.38 4.98
CA ASP A 80 17.12 4.01 5.11
C ASP A 80 18.21 2.98 5.31
N ARG A 81 17.83 1.85 5.91
CA ARG A 81 18.70 0.68 6.09
C ARG A 81 18.35 -0.41 5.08
N PRO A 82 19.33 -1.27 4.73
CA PRO A 82 19.07 -2.44 3.92
C PRO A 82 17.98 -3.30 4.52
N ARG A 83 17.09 -3.82 3.68
CA ARG A 83 15.99 -4.65 4.16
C ARG A 83 15.46 -5.55 3.07
N THR A 84 15.07 -6.75 3.50
CA THR A 84 14.34 -7.72 2.70
C THR A 84 12.86 -7.67 3.07
N VAL A 85 12.00 -7.79 2.06
CA VAL A 85 10.57 -7.99 2.22
C VAL A 85 10.17 -9.26 1.50
N TYR A 86 9.41 -10.09 2.21
CA TYR A 86 8.78 -11.27 1.67
C TYR A 86 7.48 -10.87 0.95
N LEU A 87 7.41 -11.18 -0.34
CA LEU A 87 6.32 -10.76 -1.22
C LEU A 87 5.21 -11.81 -1.33
N ASP A 88 5.51 -13.10 -1.09
CA ASP A 88 4.59 -14.19 -1.38
C ASP A 88 3.45 -14.31 -0.34
N THR A 89 2.36 -13.58 -0.57
CA THR A 89 1.23 -13.53 0.37
C THR A 89 0.54 -14.87 0.60
N THR A 90 0.63 -15.82 -0.35
CA THR A 90 0.01 -17.15 -0.18
C THR A 90 0.75 -18.01 0.85
N ARG A 91 2.04 -17.77 1.06
CA ARG A 91 2.86 -18.50 2.04
C ARG A 91 2.89 -17.83 3.42
N ILE A 92 2.43 -16.58 3.54
CA ILE A 92 2.29 -15.90 4.83
C ILE A 92 1.28 -16.63 5.76
N ASN A 93 0.29 -17.33 5.20
CA ASN A 93 -0.62 -18.17 6.00
C ASN A 93 0.13 -19.32 6.71
N LEU A 94 1.21 -19.85 6.11
CA LEU A 94 2.05 -20.87 6.75
C LEU A 94 2.79 -20.30 7.97
N LEU A 95 3.25 -19.06 7.88
CA LEU A 95 3.86 -18.36 9.02
C LEU A 95 2.83 -18.13 10.13
N ALA A 96 1.61 -17.68 9.80
CA ALA A 96 0.54 -17.54 10.77
C ALA A 96 0.21 -18.87 11.47
N GLU A 97 0.12 -19.95 10.71
CA GLU A 97 -0.10 -21.30 11.23
C GLU A 97 1.00 -21.70 12.23
N ARG A 98 2.27 -21.51 11.87
CA ARG A 98 3.38 -21.81 12.78
C ARG A 98 3.33 -20.94 14.04
N LEU A 99 3.05 -19.64 13.91
CA LEU A 99 2.96 -18.72 15.05
C LEU A 99 1.87 -19.14 16.05
N ILE A 100 0.74 -19.65 15.55
CA ILE A 100 -0.37 -20.15 16.38
C ILE A 100 0.03 -21.48 17.04
N ALA A 101 0.56 -22.43 16.27
CA ALA A 101 0.98 -23.75 16.77
C ALA A 101 2.05 -23.64 17.88
N GLU A 102 2.99 -22.72 17.71
CA GLU A 102 4.07 -22.42 18.66
C GLU A 102 3.62 -21.48 19.80
N LYS A 103 2.35 -21.10 19.84
CA LYS A 103 1.74 -20.22 20.85
C LYS A 103 2.46 -18.87 21.00
N LEU A 104 3.00 -18.36 19.89
CA LEU A 104 3.78 -17.11 19.85
C LEU A 104 2.91 -15.86 19.71
N ILE A 105 1.59 -16.01 19.53
CA ILE A 105 0.61 -14.94 19.61
C ILE A 105 -0.13 -15.06 20.95
N PRO A 106 0.20 -14.23 21.97
CA PRO A 106 -0.38 -14.31 23.31
C PRO A 106 -1.91 -14.38 23.35
N GLU A 107 -2.61 -13.61 22.52
CA GLU A 107 -4.08 -13.60 22.48
C GLU A 107 -4.68 -14.89 21.92
N LEU A 108 -3.89 -15.69 21.18
CA LEU A 108 -4.31 -16.92 20.54
C LEU A 108 -3.73 -18.19 21.20
N ARG A 109 -2.90 -18.06 22.25
CA ARG A 109 -2.12 -19.16 22.86
C ARG A 109 -2.93 -20.37 23.36
N HIS A 110 -4.22 -20.18 23.61
CA HIS A 110 -5.14 -21.22 24.10
C HIS A 110 -5.91 -21.92 22.99
N TYR A 111 -5.78 -21.44 21.75
CA TYR A 111 -6.46 -21.98 20.59
C TYR A 111 -5.52 -22.87 19.77
N GLN A 112 -6.11 -23.84 19.07
CA GLN A 112 -5.47 -24.67 18.06
C GLN A 112 -6.21 -24.53 16.74
N ILE A 113 -5.54 -24.77 15.62
CA ILE A 113 -6.18 -24.74 14.30
C ILE A 113 -7.08 -25.96 14.16
N ASP A 114 -8.37 -25.73 13.98
CA ASP A 114 -9.39 -26.77 13.77
C ASP A 114 -9.61 -26.99 12.28
N ARG A 115 -9.81 -25.91 11.52
CA ARG A 115 -10.04 -25.94 10.08
C ARG A 115 -9.40 -24.74 9.39
N ARG A 116 -9.12 -24.89 8.09
CA ARG A 116 -8.58 -23.85 7.20
C ARG A 116 -9.62 -23.47 6.13
N GLU A 117 -9.51 -22.28 5.55
CA GLU A 117 -10.30 -21.86 4.37
C GLU A 117 -11.83 -21.97 4.56
N ILE A 118 -12.33 -21.36 5.64
CA ILE A 118 -13.72 -21.48 6.09
C ILE A 118 -14.63 -20.57 5.29
N ALA A 119 -15.58 -21.15 4.57
CA ALA A 119 -16.64 -20.40 3.92
C ALA A 119 -17.66 -19.87 4.94
N ASP A 120 -18.02 -18.58 4.82
CA ASP A 120 -19.10 -17.94 5.56
C ASP A 120 -19.81 -16.93 4.65
N GLY A 121 -21.00 -17.29 4.17
CA GLY A 121 -21.74 -16.52 3.18
C GLY A 121 -20.91 -16.25 1.92
N LYS A 122 -20.60 -14.98 1.66
CA LYS A 122 -19.80 -14.52 0.49
C LYS A 122 -18.31 -14.36 0.82
N SER A 123 -17.90 -14.68 2.04
CA SER A 123 -16.53 -14.56 2.51
C SER A 123 -15.90 -15.93 2.74
N ARG A 124 -14.56 -15.94 2.73
CA ARG A 124 -13.77 -17.09 3.14
C ARG A 124 -12.68 -16.58 4.07
N PHE A 125 -12.60 -17.18 5.24
CA PHE A 125 -11.65 -16.84 6.30
C PHE A 125 -10.55 -17.89 6.40
N ASP A 126 -9.33 -17.46 6.70
CA ASP A 126 -8.14 -18.33 6.64
C ASP A 126 -8.20 -19.49 7.65
N PHE A 127 -8.63 -19.24 8.89
CA PHE A 127 -8.64 -20.25 9.95
C PHE A 127 -9.89 -20.21 10.85
N LEU A 128 -10.39 -21.39 11.21
CA LEU A 128 -11.19 -21.58 12.42
C LEU A 128 -10.28 -22.17 13.50
N LEU A 129 -10.17 -21.47 14.62
CA LEU A 129 -9.43 -21.94 15.77
C LEU A 129 -10.38 -22.47 16.84
N ARG A 130 -9.95 -23.47 17.61
CA ARG A 130 -10.72 -24.10 18.68
C ARG A 130 -9.96 -24.08 19.99
N ALA A 131 -10.66 -23.76 21.07
CA ALA A 131 -10.20 -23.88 22.45
C ALA A 131 -11.28 -24.61 23.28
N ARG A 132 -10.95 -24.97 24.52
CA ARG A 132 -11.87 -25.67 25.44
C ARG A 132 -13.25 -25.01 25.58
N HIS A 133 -13.31 -23.68 25.52
CA HIS A 133 -14.54 -22.91 25.75
C HIS A 133 -15.04 -22.13 24.52
N GLY A 134 -14.73 -22.59 23.30
CA GLY A 134 -15.33 -22.05 22.08
C GLY A 134 -14.37 -21.98 20.89
N SER A 135 -14.89 -21.46 19.79
CA SER A 135 -14.15 -21.25 18.55
C SER A 135 -13.80 -19.77 18.33
N PHE A 136 -12.82 -19.54 17.46
CA PHE A 136 -12.35 -18.22 17.07
C PHE A 136 -12.09 -18.17 15.56
N LEU A 137 -12.78 -17.29 14.85
CA LEU A 137 -12.61 -17.11 13.41
C LEU A 137 -11.47 -16.12 13.12
N LEU A 138 -10.47 -16.51 12.35
CA LEU A 138 -9.27 -15.71 12.12
C LEU A 138 -9.03 -15.48 10.63
N GLU A 139 -8.88 -14.21 10.27
CA GLU A 139 -8.33 -13.78 8.98
C GLU A 139 -6.86 -13.38 9.16
N VAL A 140 -6.03 -13.66 8.17
CA VAL A 140 -4.63 -13.24 8.09
C VAL A 140 -4.47 -12.18 7.01
N LYS A 141 -3.65 -11.17 7.30
CA LYS A 141 -3.25 -10.13 6.34
C LYS A 141 -1.76 -9.97 6.33
N SER A 142 -1.15 -10.09 5.15
CA SER A 142 0.23 -9.66 4.93
C SER A 142 0.27 -8.14 4.79
N VAL A 143 1.18 -7.50 5.51
CA VAL A 143 1.37 -6.05 5.47
C VAL A 143 2.84 -5.74 5.19
N THR A 144 3.09 -5.19 4.00
CA THR A 144 4.43 -4.84 3.51
C THR A 144 4.68 -3.34 3.45
N LEU A 145 3.60 -2.54 3.43
CA LEU A 145 3.67 -1.08 3.44
C LEU A 145 4.08 -0.61 4.84
N ALA A 146 5.36 -0.27 4.96
CA ALA A 146 6.02 0.10 6.20
C ALA A 146 7.01 1.22 5.93
N GLU A 147 6.73 2.40 6.48
CA GLU A 147 7.44 3.64 6.22
C GLU A 147 7.59 4.45 7.51
N ARG A 148 8.79 4.97 7.78
CA ARG A 148 9.06 5.89 8.91
C ARG A 148 8.53 5.40 10.27
N GLY A 149 8.70 4.11 10.57
CA GLY A 149 8.26 3.50 11.82
C GLY A 149 6.76 3.14 11.87
N LEU A 150 5.99 3.45 10.83
CA LEU A 150 4.56 3.18 10.71
C LEU A 150 4.28 2.10 9.66
N ALA A 151 3.42 1.15 9.98
CA ALA A 151 2.85 0.23 9.01
C ALA A 151 1.42 0.57 8.66
N PHE A 152 1.05 0.36 7.40
CA PHE A 152 -0.25 0.73 6.86
C PHE A 152 -0.92 -0.44 6.14
N PHE A 153 -2.22 -0.58 6.33
CA PHE A 153 -3.03 -1.50 5.54
C PHE A 153 -4.43 -0.93 5.29
N PRO A 154 -4.98 -1.01 4.07
CA PRO A 154 -4.38 -1.59 2.87
C PRO A 154 -3.52 -0.59 2.08
N ASP A 155 -2.67 -1.06 1.18
CA ASP A 155 -1.89 -0.21 0.26
C ASP A 155 -2.71 0.32 -0.94
N ALA A 156 -3.95 -0.13 -1.09
CA ALA A 156 -4.94 0.32 -2.06
C ALA A 156 -6.37 0.06 -1.54
N ARG A 157 -7.38 0.74 -2.10
CA ARG A 157 -8.80 0.51 -1.74
C ARG A 157 -9.17 -0.98 -1.75
N THR A 158 -9.76 -1.46 -0.66
CA THR A 158 -10.12 -2.87 -0.43
C THR A 158 -11.54 -3.04 0.09
N GLU A 159 -12.50 -3.04 -0.85
CA GLU A 159 -13.89 -3.34 -0.51
C GLU A 159 -14.05 -4.74 0.10
N ARG A 160 -13.24 -5.71 -0.35
CA ARG A 160 -13.19 -7.07 0.23
C ARG A 160 -12.75 -7.04 1.70
N GLY A 161 -11.65 -6.36 2.01
CA GLY A 161 -11.15 -6.28 3.40
C GLY A 161 -12.15 -5.59 4.34
N ARG A 162 -12.83 -4.54 3.86
CA ARG A 162 -13.90 -3.87 4.60
C ARG A 162 -15.06 -4.82 4.91
N ARG A 163 -15.55 -5.56 3.91
CA ARG A 163 -16.62 -6.57 4.09
C ARG A 163 -16.21 -7.67 5.05
N HIS A 164 -14.97 -8.15 4.98
CA HIS A 164 -14.45 -9.17 5.90
C HIS A 164 -14.46 -8.67 7.36
N LEU A 165 -14.04 -7.43 7.63
CA LEU A 165 -14.14 -6.85 8.98
C LEU A 165 -15.58 -6.79 9.50
N GLN A 166 -16.52 -6.39 8.63
CA GLN A 166 -17.95 -6.34 8.98
C GLN A 166 -18.54 -7.73 9.26
N ALA A 167 -18.13 -8.74 8.49
CA ALA A 167 -18.54 -10.12 8.69
C ALA A 167 -17.96 -10.68 10.01
N LEU A 168 -16.67 -10.49 10.28
CA LEU A 168 -16.04 -10.89 11.55
C LEU A 168 -16.70 -10.24 12.77
N ALA A 169 -17.13 -8.97 12.64
CA ALA A 169 -17.80 -8.25 13.71
C ALA A 169 -19.15 -8.84 14.14
N ARG A 170 -19.72 -9.78 13.37
CA ARG A 170 -20.94 -10.52 13.74
C ARG A 170 -20.68 -11.62 14.77
N TYR A 171 -19.44 -12.10 14.89
CA TYR A 171 -19.07 -13.21 15.75
C TYR A 171 -18.60 -12.78 17.14
N GLY A 172 -18.37 -11.48 17.37
CA GLY A 172 -17.91 -10.96 18.65
C GLY A 172 -18.82 -9.87 19.20
N ASP A 173 -18.78 -9.71 20.52
CA ASP A 173 -19.42 -8.62 21.24
C ASP A 173 -18.40 -7.88 22.13
N ARG A 174 -18.87 -6.94 22.95
CA ARG A 174 -18.01 -6.16 23.86
C ARG A 174 -17.38 -6.98 24.99
N ARG A 175 -18.00 -8.10 25.38
CA ARG A 175 -17.56 -8.97 26.47
C ARG A 175 -16.58 -10.03 25.97
N ARG A 176 -16.81 -10.55 24.75
CA ARG A 176 -15.98 -11.61 24.17
C ARG A 176 -15.86 -11.49 22.66
N ARG A 177 -14.63 -11.27 22.22
CA ARG A 177 -14.25 -11.35 20.80
C ARG A 177 -14.08 -12.83 20.45
N ARG A 178 -14.84 -13.32 19.46
CA ARG A 178 -14.68 -14.68 18.89
C ARG A 178 -14.22 -14.65 17.43
N ALA A 179 -13.74 -13.49 16.99
CA ALA A 179 -13.19 -13.32 15.66
C ALA A 179 -12.10 -12.25 15.67
N GLY A 180 -11.17 -12.34 14.73
CA GLY A 180 -10.04 -11.44 14.66
C GLY A 180 -9.36 -11.39 13.31
N VAL A 181 -8.47 -10.41 13.16
CA VAL A 181 -7.56 -10.28 12.04
C VAL A 181 -6.14 -10.24 12.57
N LEU A 182 -5.30 -11.19 12.14
CA LEU A 182 -3.86 -11.19 12.38
C LEU A 182 -3.17 -10.47 11.22
N PHE A 183 -2.68 -9.26 11.48
CA PHE A 183 -1.86 -8.53 10.52
C PHE A 183 -0.40 -8.91 10.75
N LEU A 184 0.18 -9.65 9.80
CA LEU A 184 1.58 -10.01 9.78
C LEU A 184 2.35 -8.91 9.05
N VAL A 185 2.95 -8.03 9.85
CA VAL A 185 3.59 -6.80 9.43
C VAL A 185 5.07 -7.04 9.26
N GLN A 186 5.61 -6.66 8.12
CA GLN A 186 7.04 -6.70 7.88
C GLN A 186 7.60 -5.29 8.03
N GLY A 187 8.73 -5.15 8.72
CA GLY A 187 9.55 -3.96 8.72
C GLY A 187 9.84 -3.34 10.06
N ALA A 188 10.85 -2.47 10.07
CA ALA A 188 11.26 -1.67 11.22
C ALA A 188 10.18 -0.63 11.61
N VAL A 189 9.08 -1.13 12.15
CA VAL A 189 7.90 -0.37 12.59
C VAL A 189 7.59 -0.69 14.05
N ASP A 190 6.97 0.26 14.73
CA ASP A 190 6.48 0.12 16.11
C ASP A 190 4.96 0.35 16.22
N ARG A 191 4.37 0.92 15.18
CA ARG A 191 2.96 1.29 15.11
C ARG A 191 2.30 0.77 13.84
N PHE A 192 1.02 0.48 13.96
CA PHE A 192 0.16 0.06 12.87
C PHE A 192 -1.05 0.98 12.77
N LEU A 193 -1.36 1.42 11.55
CA LEU A 193 -2.48 2.26 11.22
C LEU A 193 -3.28 1.63 10.07
N PRO A 194 -4.62 1.67 10.10
CA PRO A 194 -5.37 1.48 8.86
C PRO A 194 -5.04 2.62 7.92
N ASP A 195 -4.74 2.32 6.65
CA ASP A 195 -4.36 3.33 5.66
C ASP A 195 -5.57 4.17 5.24
N PHE A 196 -5.82 5.23 5.99
CA PHE A 196 -6.90 6.14 5.71
C PHE A 196 -6.65 7.01 4.48
N HIS A 197 -5.38 7.16 4.03
CA HIS A 197 -5.09 7.87 2.78
C HIS A 197 -5.66 7.07 1.62
N ASN A 198 -5.31 5.79 1.52
CA ASN A 198 -5.73 4.94 0.42
C ASN A 198 -7.18 4.44 0.56
N ASP A 199 -7.67 4.16 1.77
CA ASP A 199 -9.01 3.64 2.01
C ASP A 199 -9.63 4.15 3.33
N LEU A 200 -10.34 5.28 3.25
CA LEU A 200 -11.01 5.89 4.39
C LEU A 200 -12.13 5.01 4.96
N ASP A 201 -12.87 4.30 4.11
CA ASP A 201 -13.99 3.45 4.53
C ASP A 201 -13.51 2.20 5.28
N PHE A 202 -12.39 1.62 4.84
CA PHE A 202 -11.71 0.58 5.59
C PHE A 202 -11.25 1.10 6.95
N ALA A 203 -10.59 2.27 7.02
CA ALA A 203 -10.10 2.82 8.28
C ALA A 203 -11.21 3.14 9.29
N ARG A 204 -12.32 3.69 8.82
CA ARG A 204 -13.54 3.88 9.64
C ARG A 204 -14.09 2.56 10.14
N THR A 205 -14.20 1.57 9.26
CA THR A 205 -14.69 0.23 9.61
C THR A 205 -13.78 -0.45 10.63
N PHE A 206 -12.45 -0.41 10.42
CA PHE A 206 -11.43 -0.93 11.32
C PHE A 206 -11.59 -0.35 12.74
N SER A 207 -11.81 0.96 12.84
CA SER A 207 -12.03 1.63 14.13
C SER A 207 -13.36 1.22 14.76
N ALA A 208 -14.44 1.15 13.97
CA ALA A 208 -15.78 0.81 14.45
C ALA A 208 -15.89 -0.62 15.00
N VAL A 209 -15.16 -1.58 14.43
CA VAL A 209 -15.24 -2.99 14.83
C VAL A 209 -14.32 -3.36 16.01
N ARG A 210 -13.46 -2.44 16.49
CA ARG A 210 -12.40 -2.73 17.49
C ARG A 210 -12.88 -3.37 18.79
N SER A 211 -14.13 -3.12 19.20
CA SER A 211 -14.68 -3.74 20.41
C SER A 211 -15.11 -5.18 20.18
N ARG A 212 -15.46 -5.56 18.94
CA ARG A 212 -16.05 -6.86 18.56
C ARG A 212 -15.04 -7.79 17.87
N VAL A 213 -14.06 -7.24 17.18
CA VAL A 213 -13.04 -7.98 16.42
C VAL A 213 -11.68 -7.77 17.07
N ALA A 214 -10.92 -8.84 17.31
CA ALA A 214 -9.55 -8.73 17.77
C ALA A 214 -8.65 -8.31 16.60
N LEU A 215 -8.16 -7.08 16.63
CA LEU A 215 -7.28 -6.53 15.59
C LEU A 215 -5.84 -6.72 16.06
N LEU A 216 -5.11 -7.64 15.43
CA LEU A 216 -3.85 -8.16 15.95
C LEU A 216 -2.65 -7.86 15.03
N PRO A 217 -2.10 -6.64 15.02
CA PRO A 217 -0.89 -6.35 14.26
C PRO A 217 0.37 -6.82 14.98
N TYR A 218 1.09 -7.73 14.34
CA TYR A 218 2.34 -8.31 14.81
C TYR A 218 3.43 -8.13 13.78
N ARG A 219 4.56 -7.56 14.19
CA ARG A 219 5.76 -7.49 13.39
C ARG A 219 6.44 -8.85 13.34
N VAL A 220 6.71 -9.28 12.11
CA VAL A 220 7.45 -10.49 11.74
C VAL A 220 8.42 -10.10 10.63
N ASP A 221 9.69 -9.93 10.98
CA ASP A 221 10.69 -9.47 10.03
C ASP A 221 11.36 -10.67 9.34
N PRO A 222 11.34 -10.73 8.00
CA PRO A 222 12.16 -11.69 7.28
C PRO A 222 13.62 -11.27 7.33
N ALA A 223 14.51 -12.26 7.38
CA ALA A 223 15.94 -12.08 7.17
C ALA A 223 16.38 -12.94 5.99
N LEU A 224 17.38 -12.48 5.26
CA LEU A 224 18.09 -13.31 4.31
C LEU A 224 18.99 -14.28 5.10
N GLY A 225 18.80 -15.57 4.90
CA GLY A 225 19.64 -16.61 5.51
C GLY A 225 20.95 -16.80 4.76
N ASP A 226 21.89 -17.49 5.41
CA ASP A 226 23.21 -17.81 4.83
C ASP A 226 23.10 -18.73 3.60
N ASP A 227 22.01 -19.50 3.50
CA ASP A 227 21.66 -20.35 2.36
C ASP A 227 21.09 -19.58 1.16
N GLY A 228 20.99 -18.25 1.25
CA GLY A 228 20.37 -17.40 0.24
C GLY A 228 18.84 -17.49 0.20
N GLY A 229 18.22 -18.16 1.18
CA GLY A 229 16.78 -18.19 1.38
C GLY A 229 16.27 -17.03 2.25
N ILE A 230 14.96 -16.89 2.36
CA ILE A 230 14.32 -15.98 3.30
C ILE A 230 13.82 -16.78 4.49
N ALA A 231 14.19 -16.38 5.70
CA ALA A 231 13.73 -16.97 6.94
C ALA A 231 12.97 -15.97 7.81
N PHE A 232 11.91 -16.44 8.46
CA PHE A 232 11.29 -15.78 9.60
C PHE A 232 11.67 -16.55 10.86
N ALA A 233 12.23 -15.85 11.84
CA ALA A 233 12.69 -16.45 13.08
C ALA A 233 12.39 -15.56 14.28
N GLY A 234 12.42 -16.17 15.47
CA GLY A 234 12.25 -15.45 16.73
C GLY A 234 10.80 -15.15 17.08
N ARG A 235 10.61 -14.24 18.05
CA ARG A 235 9.28 -13.91 18.57
C ARG A 235 8.68 -12.71 17.83
N PRO A 236 7.40 -12.79 17.41
CA PRO A 236 6.75 -11.65 16.79
C PRO A 236 6.58 -10.52 17.82
N THR A 237 6.63 -9.27 17.37
CA THR A 237 6.47 -8.10 18.25
C THR A 237 5.09 -7.49 18.06
N ARG A 238 4.33 -7.30 19.14
CA ARG A 238 3.03 -6.65 19.05
C ARG A 238 3.19 -5.17 18.70
N LEU A 239 2.49 -4.71 17.67
CA LEU A 239 2.48 -3.30 17.29
C LEU A 239 1.36 -2.53 18.00
N ARG A 240 1.65 -1.26 18.30
CA ARG A 240 0.66 -0.35 18.88
C ARG A 240 -0.23 0.21 17.79
N VAL A 241 -1.54 0.26 18.05
CA VAL A 241 -2.46 1.04 17.22
C VAL A 241 -2.75 2.34 17.99
N PRO A 242 -2.39 3.52 17.46
CA PRO A 242 -2.62 4.79 18.14
C PRO A 242 -4.11 5.16 18.07
N TRP A 243 -4.94 4.52 18.90
CA TRP A 243 -6.39 4.68 18.89
C TRP A 243 -6.85 6.12 19.09
N ARG A 244 -6.12 6.94 19.87
CA ARG A 244 -6.43 8.36 20.06
C ARG A 244 -6.45 9.13 18.73
N LEU A 245 -5.50 8.85 17.84
CA LEU A 245 -5.45 9.47 16.51
C LEU A 245 -6.66 9.06 15.65
N LEU A 246 -7.07 7.80 15.74
CA LEU A 246 -8.24 7.30 14.99
C LEU A 246 -9.56 7.82 15.58
N ASP A 247 -9.64 7.96 16.90
CA ASP A 247 -10.81 8.44 17.64
C ASP A 247 -11.03 9.95 17.44
N ALA A 248 -9.96 10.72 17.23
CA ALA A 248 -10.05 12.12 16.80
C ALA A 248 -10.75 12.28 15.43
N GLY A 249 -10.89 11.18 14.69
CA GLY A 249 -11.61 11.10 13.43
C GLY A 249 -10.74 11.52 12.26
N VAL A 250 -10.49 10.57 11.34
CA VAL A 250 -9.86 10.93 10.07
C VAL A 250 -10.89 11.68 9.21
N ARG A 251 -10.64 12.97 9.02
CA ARG A 251 -11.50 13.83 8.20
C ARG A 251 -11.42 13.43 6.73
N ASP A 252 -12.55 13.48 6.03
CA ASP A 252 -12.59 13.35 4.56
C ASP A 252 -12.14 14.67 3.89
N ALA A 253 -10.92 15.09 4.19
CA ALA A 253 -10.31 16.34 3.75
C ALA A 253 -8.80 16.16 3.63
N GLY A 254 -8.17 16.98 2.79
CA GLY A 254 -6.71 17.01 2.66
C GLY A 254 -6.28 17.39 1.26
N LEU A 255 -5.08 16.96 0.89
CA LEU A 255 -4.48 17.18 -0.43
C LEU A 255 -4.61 15.93 -1.30
N TYR A 256 -4.33 16.07 -2.58
CA TYR A 256 -4.20 14.96 -3.51
C TYR A 256 -3.27 15.31 -4.66
N LEU A 257 -2.65 14.27 -5.22
CA LEU A 257 -1.99 14.34 -6.52
C LEU A 257 -2.83 13.60 -7.55
N LEU A 258 -3.03 14.19 -8.73
CA LEU A 258 -3.54 13.49 -9.90
C LEU A 258 -2.41 13.29 -10.90
N VAL A 259 -2.22 12.07 -11.36
CA VAL A 259 -1.28 11.76 -12.44
C VAL A 259 -2.08 11.44 -13.69
N LEU A 260 -1.94 12.27 -14.72
CA LEU A 260 -2.63 12.16 -16.00
C LEU A 260 -1.62 11.80 -17.09
N HIS A 261 -2.00 10.92 -18.02
CA HIS A 261 -1.19 10.62 -19.20
C HIS A 261 -1.81 11.27 -20.43
N VAL A 262 -1.06 12.12 -21.11
CA VAL A 262 -1.40 12.76 -22.39
C VAL A 262 -0.56 12.04 -23.46
N PRO A 263 -1.19 11.23 -24.33
CA PRO A 263 -0.43 10.33 -25.22
C PRO A 263 0.21 11.04 -26.41
N GLN A 264 -0.27 12.22 -26.76
CA GLN A 264 0.18 12.99 -27.91
C GLN A 264 0.06 14.47 -27.60
N ASP A 265 0.88 15.29 -28.26
CA ASP A 265 0.79 16.74 -28.18
C ASP A 265 -0.62 17.19 -28.52
N THR A 266 -1.19 18.08 -27.70
CA THR A 266 -2.58 18.50 -27.82
C THR A 266 -2.75 19.94 -27.41
N CYS A 267 -3.52 20.69 -28.20
CA CYS A 267 -4.00 22.01 -27.83
C CYS A 267 -5.36 21.86 -27.17
N VAL A 268 -5.53 22.44 -25.99
CA VAL A 268 -6.77 22.36 -25.21
C VAL A 268 -7.24 23.77 -24.88
N GLU A 269 -8.51 24.04 -25.14
CA GLU A 269 -9.20 25.22 -24.64
C GLU A 269 -9.52 25.04 -23.15
N VAL A 270 -8.79 25.74 -22.27
CA VAL A 270 -8.87 25.57 -20.81
C VAL A 270 -9.68 26.69 -20.16
N GLY A 271 -10.97 26.76 -20.47
CA GLY A 271 -11.88 27.76 -19.88
C GLY A 271 -11.32 29.18 -19.98
N ALA A 272 -11.18 29.86 -18.84
CA ALA A 272 -10.67 31.23 -18.79
C ALA A 272 -9.17 31.37 -19.12
N LEU A 273 -8.39 30.27 -19.10
CA LEU A 273 -6.97 30.29 -19.48
C LEU A 273 -6.75 30.27 -20.99
N GLY A 274 -7.81 30.08 -21.78
CA GLY A 274 -7.76 30.03 -23.25
C GLY A 274 -7.01 28.80 -23.79
N PRO A 275 -6.53 28.88 -25.05
CA PRO A 275 -5.79 27.80 -25.70
C PRO A 275 -4.44 27.59 -25.01
N ARG A 276 -4.15 26.33 -24.66
CA ARG A 276 -2.86 25.92 -24.10
C ARG A 276 -2.39 24.63 -24.77
N THR A 277 -1.11 24.57 -25.12
CA THR A 277 -0.47 23.39 -25.70
C THR A 277 0.14 22.53 -24.62
N TYR A 278 -0.19 21.23 -24.63
CA TYR A 278 0.35 20.21 -23.76
C TYR A 278 1.14 19.21 -24.59
N ARG A 279 2.39 18.97 -24.19
CA ARG A 279 3.26 17.95 -24.80
C ARG A 279 2.80 16.55 -24.36
N SER A 280 3.10 15.55 -25.17
CA SER A 280 2.98 14.16 -24.78
C SER A 280 3.79 13.87 -23.51
N GLY A 281 3.25 13.03 -22.64
CA GLY A 281 3.87 12.65 -21.38
C GLY A 281 2.89 12.59 -20.21
N PHE A 282 3.42 12.75 -19.01
CA PHE A 282 2.69 12.65 -17.75
C PHE A 282 2.58 14.01 -17.07
N TYR A 283 1.41 14.31 -16.54
CA TYR A 283 1.13 15.54 -15.83
C TYR A 283 0.69 15.22 -14.40
N VAL A 284 1.38 15.81 -13.43
CA VAL A 284 1.06 15.69 -12.01
C VAL A 284 0.44 16.98 -11.52
N TYR A 285 -0.84 16.93 -11.21
CA TYR A 285 -1.60 18.05 -10.64
C TYR A 285 -1.70 17.92 -9.13
N THR A 286 -1.40 19.01 -8.43
CA THR A 286 -1.60 19.14 -6.98
C THR A 286 -2.89 19.88 -6.71
N GLY A 287 -3.73 19.34 -5.82
CA GLY A 287 -4.94 20.01 -5.38
C GLY A 287 -5.29 19.70 -3.93
N SER A 288 -6.26 20.46 -3.39
CA SER A 288 -6.79 20.27 -2.04
C SER A 288 -8.30 20.05 -2.03
N ALA A 289 -8.83 19.55 -0.91
CA ALA A 289 -10.26 19.52 -0.61
C ALA A 289 -10.46 19.79 0.88
N ARG A 290 -11.11 20.91 1.22
CA ARG A 290 -11.44 21.25 2.63
C ARG A 290 -12.43 20.27 3.26
N ARG A 291 -13.32 19.68 2.45
CA ARG A 291 -14.26 18.59 2.78
C ARG A 291 -14.55 17.79 1.51
N GLY A 292 -14.96 16.53 1.66
CA GLY A 292 -15.35 15.66 0.54
C GLY A 292 -14.19 15.31 -0.39
N LEU A 293 -13.00 15.00 0.14
CA LEU A 293 -11.84 14.67 -0.69
C LEU A 293 -12.12 13.48 -1.62
N ASP A 294 -12.80 12.44 -1.14
CA ASP A 294 -13.16 11.30 -1.99
C ASP A 294 -14.08 11.69 -3.14
N GLN A 295 -15.04 12.58 -2.89
CA GLN A 295 -15.97 13.07 -3.91
C GLN A 295 -15.23 13.93 -4.95
N ARG A 296 -14.29 14.77 -4.51
CA ARG A 296 -13.43 15.58 -5.40
C ARG A 296 -12.56 14.69 -6.27
N ILE A 297 -11.90 13.68 -5.69
CA ILE A 297 -11.10 12.70 -6.45
C ILE A 297 -11.99 11.90 -7.42
N ALA A 298 -13.12 11.36 -6.97
CA ALA A 298 -14.04 10.60 -7.82
C ALA A 298 -14.52 11.44 -9.01
N ARG A 299 -14.80 12.72 -8.79
CA ARG A 299 -15.11 13.67 -9.86
C ARG A 299 -13.97 13.76 -10.86
N HIS A 300 -12.71 13.91 -10.45
CA HIS A 300 -11.56 13.97 -11.37
C HIS A 300 -11.33 12.66 -12.14
N LEU A 301 -11.50 11.51 -11.48
CA LEU A 301 -11.32 10.20 -12.11
C LEU A 301 -12.34 9.95 -13.24
N ARG A 302 -13.57 10.46 -13.08
CA ARG A 302 -14.63 10.37 -14.11
C ARG A 302 -14.17 11.02 -15.41
N ARG A 303 -14.42 10.37 -16.57
CA ARG A 303 -14.07 10.94 -17.89
C ARG A 303 -15.14 11.92 -18.40
N ARG A 304 -16.39 11.46 -18.48
CA ARG A 304 -17.52 12.27 -18.94
C ARG A 304 -18.12 13.08 -17.79
N LYS A 305 -18.06 14.41 -17.85
CA LYS A 305 -18.61 15.32 -16.85
C LYS A 305 -18.77 16.73 -17.44
N ARG A 306 -19.58 17.58 -16.80
CA ARG A 306 -19.52 19.03 -17.02
C ARG A 306 -18.17 19.55 -16.51
N LEU A 307 -17.38 20.16 -17.37
CA LEU A 307 -16.08 20.72 -17.05
C LEU A 307 -16.25 21.94 -16.14
N HIS A 308 -15.43 22.04 -15.09
CA HIS A 308 -15.52 23.13 -14.12
C HIS A 308 -14.14 23.64 -13.72
N TRP A 309 -13.23 22.74 -13.35
CA TRP A 309 -11.85 23.10 -13.01
C TRP A 309 -10.93 22.99 -14.23
N HIS A 310 -9.85 23.77 -14.27
CA HIS A 310 -8.85 23.72 -15.36
C HIS A 310 -8.37 22.28 -15.64
N ILE A 311 -8.14 21.50 -14.58
CA ILE A 311 -7.72 20.11 -14.70
C ILE A 311 -8.76 19.19 -15.35
N ASP A 312 -10.05 19.53 -15.32
CA ASP A 312 -11.10 18.76 -16.00
C ASP A 312 -10.94 18.82 -17.53
N PHE A 313 -10.46 19.93 -18.08
CA PHE A 313 -10.22 20.11 -19.52
C PHE A 313 -9.05 19.25 -20.01
N LEU A 314 -7.94 19.27 -19.26
CA LEU A 314 -6.80 18.37 -19.54
C LEU A 314 -7.21 16.90 -19.38
N ARG A 315 -7.98 16.59 -18.32
CA ARG A 315 -8.50 15.23 -18.07
C ARG A 315 -9.34 14.67 -19.22
N ALA A 316 -10.02 15.49 -20.02
CA ALA A 316 -10.78 15.03 -21.17
C ALA A 316 -9.89 14.37 -22.25
N HIS A 317 -8.63 14.80 -22.34
CA HIS A 317 -7.62 14.36 -23.31
C HIS A 317 -6.68 13.28 -22.75
N SER A 318 -6.81 12.95 -21.47
CA SER A 318 -5.98 11.93 -20.83
C SER A 318 -6.78 10.63 -20.67
N PRO A 319 -6.49 9.53 -21.39
CA PRO A 319 -7.21 8.27 -21.22
C PRO A 319 -6.98 7.65 -19.84
N ARG A 320 -5.77 7.78 -19.28
CA ARG A 320 -5.38 7.24 -17.97
C ARG A 320 -5.24 8.36 -16.95
N VAL A 321 -5.76 8.12 -15.75
CA VAL A 321 -5.57 8.98 -14.58
C VAL A 321 -5.41 8.12 -13.35
N GLN A 322 -4.57 8.56 -12.42
CA GLN A 322 -4.43 8.00 -11.09
C GLN A 322 -4.54 9.12 -10.06
N ALA A 323 -5.03 8.78 -8.87
CA ALA A 323 -5.15 9.73 -7.77
C ALA A 323 -4.42 9.19 -6.54
N PHE A 324 -3.69 10.07 -5.86
CA PHE A 324 -2.94 9.80 -4.64
C PHE A 324 -3.43 10.76 -3.55
N PRO A 325 -4.45 10.36 -2.76
CA PRO A 325 -4.94 11.15 -1.63
C PRO A 325 -3.89 11.28 -0.52
N ILE A 326 -3.88 12.45 0.13
CA ILE A 326 -3.02 12.81 1.26
C ILE A 326 -3.93 13.50 2.32
N ARG A 327 -4.65 12.69 3.07
CA ARG A 327 -5.55 13.14 4.14
C ARG A 327 -4.81 13.78 5.30
N GLY A 328 -5.46 14.77 5.91
CA GLY A 328 -4.93 15.48 7.09
C GLY A 328 -3.89 16.56 6.77
N ALA A 329 -3.31 16.57 5.58
CA ALA A 329 -2.43 17.64 5.12
C ALA A 329 -3.22 18.85 4.61
N SER A 330 -2.69 20.06 4.81
CA SER A 330 -3.30 21.32 4.34
C SER A 330 -2.35 22.22 3.54
N ASP A 331 -1.05 21.91 3.53
CA ASP A 331 -0.04 22.69 2.82
C ASP A 331 0.03 22.31 1.33
N GLU A 332 -0.93 22.80 0.56
CA GLU A 332 -1.01 22.57 -0.89
C GLU A 332 0.21 23.15 -1.62
N CYS A 333 0.64 24.36 -1.24
CA CYS A 333 1.78 25.04 -1.83
C CYS A 333 3.09 24.28 -1.58
N GLY A 334 3.30 23.78 -0.36
CA GLY A 334 4.46 22.94 -0.03
C GLY A 334 4.46 21.61 -0.80
N LEU A 335 3.28 21.01 -1.02
CA LEU A 335 3.16 19.82 -1.87
C LEU A 335 3.50 20.13 -3.34
N ALA A 336 2.99 21.24 -3.89
CA ALA A 336 3.27 21.66 -5.26
C ALA A 336 4.76 21.97 -5.47
N ALA A 337 5.37 22.71 -4.54
CA ALA A 337 6.81 22.98 -4.53
C ALA A 337 7.66 21.70 -4.36
N GLY A 338 7.20 20.77 -3.53
CA GLY A 338 7.78 19.43 -3.42
C GLY A 338 7.74 18.68 -4.75
N MET A 339 6.61 18.71 -5.45
CA MET A 339 6.43 18.05 -6.73
C MET A 339 7.33 18.62 -7.83
N GLY A 340 7.54 19.95 -7.85
CA GLY A 340 8.48 20.59 -8.77
C GLY A 340 9.93 20.08 -8.63
N ARG A 341 10.30 19.56 -7.45
CA ARG A 341 11.64 18.99 -7.17
C ARG A 341 11.76 17.50 -7.54
N VAL A 342 10.69 16.85 -8.00
CA VAL A 342 10.71 15.43 -8.41
C VAL A 342 11.40 15.23 -9.77
N GLY A 343 11.74 16.31 -10.48
CA GLY A 343 12.49 16.26 -11.74
C GLY A 343 11.64 16.48 -13.00
N GLY A 344 10.51 17.17 -12.87
CA GLY A 344 9.65 17.55 -13.99
C GLY A 344 9.69 19.06 -14.28
N SER A 345 9.04 19.47 -15.37
CA SER A 345 8.94 20.87 -15.78
C SER A 345 7.62 21.47 -15.31
N LEU A 346 7.67 22.58 -14.57
CA LEU A 346 6.48 23.28 -14.11
C LEU A 346 5.68 23.83 -15.31
N VAL A 347 4.36 23.64 -15.27
CA VAL A 347 3.42 24.30 -16.19
C VAL A 347 2.91 25.56 -15.50
N ALA A 348 3.35 26.71 -16.00
CA ALA A 348 3.02 28.01 -15.43
C ALA A 348 1.51 28.30 -15.45
N ASP A 349 1.06 29.04 -14.44
CA ASP A 349 -0.30 29.58 -14.28
C ASP A 349 -1.43 28.53 -14.27
N PHE A 350 -1.09 27.25 -14.08
CA PHE A 350 -2.08 26.17 -14.07
C PHE A 350 -2.49 25.79 -12.64
N GLY A 351 -3.73 26.12 -12.28
CA GLY A 351 -4.37 25.64 -11.06
C GLY A 351 -3.87 26.27 -9.76
N SER A 352 -3.24 27.44 -9.84
CA SER A 352 -2.78 28.28 -8.72
C SER A 352 -3.57 29.59 -8.60
N SER A 353 -4.82 29.65 -9.08
CA SER A 353 -5.62 30.89 -9.14
C SER A 353 -5.91 31.55 -7.80
N ASP A 354 -5.79 30.81 -6.70
CA ASP A 354 -6.04 31.25 -5.33
C ASP A 354 -4.76 31.43 -4.50
N CYS A 355 -3.57 31.35 -5.13
CA CYS A 355 -2.29 31.53 -4.46
C CYS A 355 -1.24 32.23 -5.35
N ARG A 356 -0.04 32.47 -4.81
CA ARG A 356 1.09 33.11 -5.54
C ARG A 356 2.04 32.08 -6.17
N CYS A 357 1.64 30.82 -6.23
CA CYS A 357 2.48 29.77 -6.82
C CYS A 357 2.55 29.93 -8.34
N ALA A 358 3.73 29.68 -8.90
CA ALA A 358 3.95 29.72 -10.35
C ALA A 358 3.11 28.68 -11.11
N GLY A 359 2.62 27.63 -10.44
CA GLY A 359 1.71 26.63 -10.99
C GLY A 359 1.59 25.41 -10.08
N HIS A 360 0.50 24.65 -10.17
CA HIS A 360 0.27 23.40 -9.43
C HIS A 360 0.33 22.15 -10.33
N LEU A 361 0.79 22.31 -11.57
CA LEU A 361 0.88 21.24 -12.56
C LEU A 361 2.33 21.07 -13.01
N VAL A 362 2.85 19.84 -12.97
CA VAL A 362 4.22 19.52 -13.38
C VAL A 362 4.18 18.46 -14.48
N TRP A 363 4.91 18.67 -15.57
CA TRP A 363 5.06 17.75 -16.69
C TRP A 363 6.31 16.86 -16.54
N PHE A 364 6.18 15.61 -16.96
CA PHE A 364 7.24 14.61 -17.00
C PHE A 364 7.19 13.86 -18.33
N PRO A 365 8.33 13.52 -18.96
CA PRO A 365 8.34 12.70 -20.16
C PRO A 365 7.90 11.25 -19.89
N GLU A 366 8.24 10.72 -18.71
CA GLU A 366 7.86 9.38 -18.25
C GLU A 366 7.03 9.43 -16.97
N SER A 367 6.38 8.32 -16.61
CA SER A 367 5.54 8.27 -15.41
C SER A 367 6.38 8.47 -14.15
N PRO A 368 6.15 9.52 -13.35
CA PRO A 368 6.91 9.74 -12.13
C PRO A 368 6.50 8.76 -11.01
N VAL A 369 5.36 8.07 -11.14
CA VAL A 369 4.78 7.24 -10.09
C VAL A 369 5.73 6.15 -9.59
N HIS A 370 6.61 5.63 -10.44
CA HIS A 370 7.54 4.56 -10.08
C HIS A 370 8.95 5.05 -9.77
N THR A 371 9.15 6.37 -9.67
CA THR A 371 10.44 6.93 -9.31
C THR A 371 10.59 7.02 -7.80
N ALA A 372 11.85 6.93 -7.36
CA ALA A 372 12.21 7.12 -5.97
C ALA A 372 11.71 8.47 -5.42
N ALA A 373 12.00 9.56 -6.13
CA ALA A 373 11.67 10.92 -5.69
C ALA A 373 10.15 11.15 -5.49
N PHE A 374 9.30 10.59 -6.37
CA PHE A 374 7.84 10.71 -6.23
C PHE A 374 7.33 9.94 -5.01
N GLN A 375 7.76 8.69 -4.84
CA GLN A 375 7.35 7.85 -3.72
C GLN A 375 7.83 8.44 -2.39
N GLU A 376 9.06 8.96 -2.34
CA GLU A 376 9.59 9.63 -1.16
C GLU A 376 8.76 10.88 -0.78
N LEU A 377 8.41 11.72 -1.75
CA LEU A 377 7.57 12.89 -1.52
C LEU A 377 6.19 12.49 -1.00
N LEU A 378 5.53 11.52 -1.66
CA LEU A 378 4.20 11.05 -1.27
C LEU A 378 4.21 10.49 0.17
N THR A 379 5.18 9.64 0.48
CA THR A 379 5.40 9.06 1.81
C THR A 379 5.63 10.17 2.84
N ARG A 380 6.53 11.11 2.55
CA ARG A 380 6.81 12.25 3.45
C ARG A 380 5.54 13.05 3.76
N MET A 381 4.74 13.37 2.75
CA MET A 381 3.54 14.18 2.91
C MET A 381 2.41 13.43 3.63
N ARG A 382 2.31 12.11 3.45
CA ARG A 382 1.36 11.27 4.21
C ARG A 382 1.76 11.12 5.68
N HIS A 383 3.04 11.23 6.00
CA HIS A 383 3.54 11.02 7.37
C HIS A 383 3.93 12.29 8.12
N ALA A 384 4.02 13.45 7.45
CA ALA A 384 4.37 14.73 8.07
C ALA A 384 3.39 15.17 9.17
N GLY A 385 2.13 14.72 9.13
CA GLY A 385 1.13 14.97 10.18
C GLY A 385 1.14 13.98 11.35
N GLY A 386 1.99 12.95 11.32
CA GLY A 386 2.03 11.87 12.32
C GLY A 386 3.14 12.00 13.37
N SER A 387 4.01 13.00 13.24
CA SER A 387 5.13 13.23 14.16
C SER A 387 4.77 14.11 15.37
N SER A 388 3.58 14.68 15.40
CA SER A 388 3.12 15.63 16.43
C SER A 388 1.93 15.13 17.27
N ALA A 389 1.72 13.80 17.37
CA ALA A 389 0.65 13.20 18.17
C ALA A 389 1.13 12.06 19.08
#